data_AF-A0A3M2YQV9-F1
#
_entry.id   AF-A0A3M2YQV9-F1
#
_cell.length_a   1.000
_cell.length_b   1.000
_cell.length_c   1.000
_cell.angle_alpha   90.00
_cell.angle_beta   90.00
_cell.angle_gamma   90.00
#
_symmetry.space_group_name_H-M   'P 1'
#
loop_
_entity.id
_entity.type
_entity.pdbx_description
1 polymer ?
#
loop_
_entity_poly.entity_id
_entity_poly.type
_entity_poly.pdbx_seq_one_letter_code
_entity_poly.pdbx_strand_id
1 'polypeptide(L)'
;RGLPGPASTVVSLRMQRRCVRGVRMSQVLDDLVALLTLEAIEENLFRGHSQDLGFRQLFGGQVLGQSLSAASQTVEEDRHVHSLHGYFLRPGDAGL
;
A
#
# COMPACT_ATOMS: atom_id res chain seq x y z
N ARG A 1 -4.15 -51.91 11.47
CA ARG A 1 -5.06 -50.85 10.95
C ARG A 1 -6.22 -50.75 11.95
N GLY A 2 -6.39 -49.79 12.84
CA GLY A 2 -5.76 -48.51 13.15
C GLY A 2 -6.82 -47.71 13.94
N LEU A 3 -6.62 -47.53 15.23
CA LEU A 3 -7.34 -46.61 16.14
C LEU A 3 -6.32 -46.16 17.20
N PRO A 4 -6.48 -45.05 17.94
CA PRO A 4 -7.21 -43.78 17.69
C PRO A 4 -6.33 -42.52 18.01
N GLY A 5 -6.82 -41.29 17.77
CA GLY A 5 -6.17 -40.04 18.23
C GLY A 5 -6.89 -38.74 17.81
N PRO A 6 -6.77 -37.62 18.55
CA PRO A 6 -7.93 -36.90 19.08
C PRO A 6 -8.36 -35.65 18.30
N ALA A 7 -9.62 -35.27 18.58
CA ALA A 7 -10.23 -33.99 18.26
C ALA A 7 -9.37 -32.80 18.73
N SER A 8 -9.13 -31.84 17.83
CA SER A 8 -8.83 -30.44 18.14
C SER A 8 -8.86 -29.59 16.88
N THR A 9 -10.02 -29.06 16.52
CA THR A 9 -10.08 -27.74 15.87
C THR A 9 -11.28 -26.99 16.41
N VAL A 10 -11.15 -26.50 17.64
CA VAL A 10 -12.00 -25.43 18.13
C VAL A 10 -11.54 -24.16 17.42
N VAL A 11 -12.20 -23.81 16.30
CA VAL A 11 -12.11 -22.44 15.77
C VAL A 11 -12.93 -21.55 16.70
N SER A 12 -12.27 -21.12 17.78
CA SER A 12 -12.81 -20.08 18.65
C SER A 12 -12.69 -18.75 17.89
N LEU A 13 -13.75 -18.39 17.16
CA LEU A 13 -13.92 -17.03 16.65
C LEU A 13 -14.16 -16.12 17.86
N ARG A 14 -13.08 -15.74 18.55
CA ARG A 14 -13.13 -14.59 19.45
C ARG A 14 -13.42 -13.38 18.57
N MET A 15 -14.64 -12.88 18.71
CA MET A 15 -15.07 -11.55 18.32
C MET A 15 -14.09 -10.53 18.89
N GLN A 16 -13.03 -10.24 18.14
CA GLN A 16 -12.18 -9.09 18.42
C GLN A 16 -13.05 -7.87 18.15
N ARG A 17 -13.58 -7.33 19.24
CA ARG A 17 -14.11 -5.97 19.29
C ARG A 17 -13.06 -5.09 18.63
N ARG A 18 -13.30 -4.64 17.39
CA ARG A 18 -12.55 -3.56 16.75
C ARG A 18 -12.75 -2.33 17.63
N CYS A 19 -11.88 -2.17 18.61
CA CYS A 19 -11.66 -0.89 19.24
C CYS A 19 -11.02 -0.04 18.15
N VAL A 20 -11.78 0.87 17.55
CA VAL A 20 -11.26 1.89 16.63
C VAL A 20 -10.31 2.72 17.48
N ARG A 21 -9.03 2.36 17.48
CA ARG A 21 -7.96 3.12 18.13
C ARG A 21 -7.94 4.48 17.46
N GLY A 22 -8.02 5.53 18.27
CA GLY A 22 -7.83 6.90 17.83
C GLY A 22 -6.53 6.99 17.03
N VAL A 23 -6.67 7.33 15.75
CA VAL A 23 -5.56 7.47 14.83
C VAL A 23 -4.77 8.70 15.26
N ARG A 24 -3.51 8.53 15.67
CA ARG A 24 -2.60 9.67 15.91
C ARG A 24 -2.11 10.16 14.56
N MET A 25 -2.04 11.48 14.37
CA MET A 25 -1.57 12.09 13.10
C MET A 25 -0.20 11.57 12.65
N SER A 26 0.68 11.23 13.59
CA SER A 26 1.98 10.61 13.27
C SER A 26 1.81 9.29 12.52
N GLN A 27 0.87 8.43 12.93
CA GLN A 27 0.66 7.13 12.30
C GLN A 27 0.17 7.26 10.86
N VAL A 28 -0.73 8.20 10.59
CA VAL A 28 -1.22 8.46 9.21
C VAL A 28 -0.09 8.92 8.32
N LEU A 29 0.77 9.79 8.84
CA LEU A 29 1.91 10.29 8.10
C LEU A 29 2.93 9.17 7.84
N ASP A 30 3.22 8.34 8.84
CA ASP A 30 4.11 7.19 8.70
C ASP A 30 3.58 6.21 7.64
N ASP A 31 2.28 5.91 7.66
CA ASP A 31 1.64 5.04 6.68
C ASP A 31 1.70 5.64 5.26
N LEU A 32 1.52 6.96 5.12
CA LEU A 32 1.64 7.65 3.83
C LEU A 32 3.08 7.64 3.30
N VAL A 33 4.07 7.91 4.16
CA VAL A 33 5.49 7.86 3.80
C VAL A 33 5.86 6.44 3.37
N ALA A 34 5.40 5.42 4.10
CA ALA A 34 5.60 4.02 3.73
C ALA A 34 4.97 3.70 2.36
N LEU A 35 3.76 4.20 2.09
CA LEU A 35 3.08 4.01 0.80
C LEU A 35 3.81 4.65 -0.39
N LEU A 36 4.49 5.79 -0.16
CA LEU A 36 5.29 6.49 -1.17
C LEU A 36 6.72 5.94 -1.30
N THR A 37 7.16 5.10 -0.37
CA THR A 37 8.44 4.41 -0.41
C THR A 37 8.29 3.13 -1.24
N LEU A 38 8.85 3.14 -2.45
CA LEU A 38 8.69 2.04 -3.39
C LEU A 38 9.78 0.98 -3.24
N GLU A 39 9.43 -0.28 -3.52
CA GLU A 39 10.41 -1.36 -3.68
C GLU A 39 11.04 -1.25 -5.07
N ALA A 40 12.36 -1.10 -5.15
CA ALA A 40 13.10 -1.17 -6.41
C ALA A 40 13.28 -2.65 -6.81
N ILE A 41 12.81 -3.03 -7.99
CA ILE A 41 12.95 -4.39 -8.52
C ILE A 41 14.17 -4.47 -9.45
N GLU A 42 14.26 -3.52 -10.38
CA GLU A 42 15.32 -3.42 -11.40
C GLU A 42 15.60 -1.94 -11.73
N GLU A 43 16.54 -1.69 -12.64
CA GLU A 43 16.81 -0.34 -13.16
C GLU A 43 15.53 0.26 -13.76
N ASN A 44 15.09 1.39 -13.21
CA ASN A 44 13.86 2.08 -13.60
C ASN A 44 12.56 1.28 -13.41
N LEU A 45 12.57 0.19 -12.62
CA LEU A 45 11.40 -0.63 -12.32
C LEU A 45 11.12 -0.67 -10.82
N PHE A 46 9.94 -0.17 -10.44
CA PHE A 46 9.54 -0.02 -9.04
C PHE A 46 8.16 -0.65 -8.78
N ARG A 47 7.96 -1.20 -7.59
CA ARG A 47 6.69 -1.71 -7.09
C ARG A 47 6.17 -0.84 -5.96
N GLY A 48 4.96 -0.33 -6.15
CA GLY A 48 4.19 0.35 -5.10
C GLY A 48 3.04 -0.52 -4.60
N HIS A 49 2.60 -0.26 -3.38
CA HIS A 49 1.39 -0.87 -2.82
C HIS A 49 0.19 0.05 -2.99
N SER A 50 -1.00 -0.56 -3.01
CA SER A 50 -2.28 0.12 -3.10
C SER A 50 -2.89 0.31 -1.71
N GLN A 51 -3.36 1.52 -1.41
CA GLN A 51 -4.18 1.73 -0.20
C GLN A 51 -5.66 1.62 -0.56
N ASP A 52 -6.35 0.68 0.08
CA ASP A 52 -7.81 0.59 0.00
C ASP A 52 -8.45 1.58 0.99
N LEU A 53 -9.02 2.65 0.43
CA LEU A 53 -9.76 3.68 1.17
C LEU A 53 -11.26 3.37 1.27
N GLY A 54 -11.70 2.18 0.87
CA GLY A 54 -13.10 1.77 0.81
C GLY A 54 -13.82 2.27 -0.45
N PHE A 55 -13.07 2.75 -1.46
CA PHE A 55 -13.59 3.14 -2.76
C PHE A 55 -13.31 2.05 -3.79
N ARG A 56 -14.16 1.97 -4.83
CA ARG A 56 -13.97 1.01 -5.92
C ARG A 56 -12.70 1.27 -6.75
N GLN A 57 -12.21 2.51 -6.76
CA GLN A 57 -11.11 2.95 -7.61
C GLN A 57 -9.96 3.46 -6.76
N LEU A 58 -8.74 3.25 -7.24
CA LEU A 58 -7.54 3.82 -6.62
C LEU A 58 -7.57 5.36 -6.61
N PHE A 59 -7.09 5.93 -5.52
CA PHE A 59 -6.92 7.38 -5.42
C PHE A 59 -5.81 7.86 -6.37
N GLY A 60 -6.15 8.72 -7.31
CA GLY A 60 -5.20 9.19 -8.32
C GLY A 60 -3.99 9.90 -7.73
N GLY A 61 -4.14 10.61 -6.62
CA GLY A 61 -3.02 11.27 -5.93
C GLY A 61 -1.98 10.28 -5.41
N GLN A 62 -2.38 9.08 -4.99
CA GLN A 62 -1.45 8.02 -4.61
C GLN A 62 -0.63 7.57 -5.80
N VAL A 63 -1.28 7.30 -6.93
CA VAL A 63 -0.63 6.85 -8.17
C VAL A 63 0.38 7.90 -8.65
N LEU A 64 0.02 9.18 -8.63
CA LEU A 64 0.92 10.27 -9.00
C LEU A 64 2.09 10.42 -8.02
N GLY A 65 1.83 10.34 -6.71
CA GLY A 65 2.89 10.41 -5.69
C GLY A 65 3.90 9.28 -5.82
N GLN A 66 3.43 8.05 -6.05
CA GLN A 66 4.29 6.90 -6.31
C GLN A 66 5.05 7.06 -7.63
N SER A 67 4.40 7.51 -8.71
CA SER A 67 5.07 7.76 -9.99
C SER A 67 6.19 8.80 -9.86
N LEU A 68 5.96 9.84 -9.06
CA LEU A 68 6.96 10.87 -8.79
C LEU A 68 8.12 10.37 -7.92
N SER A 69 7.80 9.56 -6.90
CA SER A 69 8.80 8.90 -6.05
C SER A 69 9.72 7.99 -6.86
N ALA A 70 9.17 7.20 -7.79
CA ALA A 70 9.94 6.40 -8.73
C ALA A 70 10.85 7.27 -9.61
N ALA A 71 10.29 8.30 -10.26
CA ALA A 71 11.06 9.18 -11.15
C ALA A 71 12.18 9.95 -10.42
N SER A 72 11.98 10.28 -9.14
CA SER A 72 13.00 10.96 -8.34
C SER A 72 14.18 10.04 -7.98
N GLN A 73 13.98 8.73 -7.98
CA GLN A 73 15.04 7.73 -7.73
C GLN A 73 15.89 7.43 -8.98
N THR A 74 15.47 7.90 -10.15
CA THR A 74 16.19 7.67 -11.43
C THR A 74 17.04 8.87 -11.85
N VAL A 75 17.14 9.90 -11.01
CA VAL A 75 17.91 11.13 -11.27
C VAL A 75 18.88 11.38 -10.13
N GLU A 76 19.91 12.20 -10.41
CA GLU A 76 20.87 12.66 -9.40
C GLU A 76 20.16 13.43 -8.26
N GLU A 77 20.72 13.37 -7.05
CA GLU A 77 20.11 13.92 -5.82
C GLU A 77 19.90 15.46 -5.87
N ASP A 78 20.68 16.16 -6.70
CA ASP A 78 20.57 17.61 -6.91
C ASP A 78 19.43 18.01 -7.87
N ARG A 79 18.78 17.04 -8.52
CA ARG A 79 17.67 17.29 -9.46
C ARG A 79 16.32 17.24 -8.77
N HIS A 80 15.78 18.42 -8.47
CA HIS A 80 14.45 18.55 -7.89
C HIS A 80 13.34 18.64 -8.95
N VAL A 81 12.21 18.02 -8.65
CA VAL A 81 10.98 18.10 -9.45
C VAL A 81 10.46 19.54 -9.46
N HIS A 82 10.20 20.07 -10.66
CA HIS A 82 9.58 21.38 -10.85
C HIS A 82 8.16 21.32 -11.43
N SER A 83 7.80 20.21 -12.09
CA SER A 83 6.46 20.00 -12.65
C SER A 83 6.22 18.52 -12.93
N LEU A 84 4.96 18.08 -12.87
CA LEU A 84 4.54 16.75 -13.26
C LEU A 84 3.26 16.85 -14.11
N HIS A 85 3.20 16.09 -15.20
CA HIS A 85 2.01 15.90 -16.01
C HIS A 85 1.74 14.41 -16.13
N GLY A 86 0.49 14.01 -15.90
CA GLY A 86 0.07 12.61 -15.99
C GLY A 86 -1.36 12.51 -16.48
N TYR A 87 -1.67 11.41 -17.16
CA TYR A 87 -3.00 11.09 -17.63
C TYR A 87 -3.44 9.75 -17.05
N PHE A 88 -4.64 9.71 -16.48
CA PHE A 88 -5.27 8.46 -16.04
C PHE A 88 -5.99 7.83 -17.23
N LEU A 89 -5.43 6.76 -17.78
CA LEU A 89 -6.00 6.06 -18.93
C LEU A 89 -7.08 5.06 -18.54
N ARG A 90 -6.98 4.49 -17.33
CA ARG A 90 -7.88 3.46 -16.81
C ARG A 90 -8.07 3.65 -15.31
N PRO A 91 -9.24 3.26 -14.75
CA PRO A 91 -9.41 3.20 -13.31
C PRO A 91 -8.46 2.16 -12.72
N GLY A 92 -7.77 2.52 -11.64
CA GLY A 92 -6.94 1.59 -10.89
C GLY A 92 -7.78 0.72 -9.95
N ASP A 93 -7.34 -0.51 -9.73
CA ASP A 93 -7.95 -1.47 -8.82
C ASP A 93 -7.20 -1.47 -7.47
N ALA A 94 -7.91 -1.14 -6.38
CA ALA A 94 -7.34 -1.07 -5.04
C ALA A 94 -7.29 -2.43 -4.33
N GLY A 95 -7.89 -3.49 -4.91
CA GLY A 95 -8.00 -4.81 -4.31
C GLY A 95 -7.03 -5.87 -4.83
N LEU A 96 -6.14 -5.52 -5.77
CA LEU A 96 -5.06 -6.39 -6.30
C LEU A 96 -3.80 -6.30 -5.44
#